data_AF-A0A6H2BZM7-F1
#
_entry.id   AF-A0A6H2BZM7-F1
#
_cell.length_a   1.000
_cell.length_b   1.000
_cell.length_c   1.000
_cell.angle_alpha   90.00
_cell.angle_beta   90.00
_cell.angle_gamma   90.00
#
_symmetry.space_group_name_H-M   'P 1'
#
loop_
_entity.id
_entity.type
_entity.pdbx_description
1 polymer ?
#
loop_
_entity_poly.entity_id
_entity_poly.type
_entity_poly.pdbx_seq_one_letter_code
_entity_poly.pdbx_strand_id
1 'polypeptide(L)'
;MDSTRILGLELAVKNPVNPANSSQLPVPFIDTVFQAINASEYILSGLSGNSQRDYIMGTAFGLYNQESANQILTAWARNNFTNTPHIKLVSGQNFNGAYAKDNNTIYLSGEFVAANSGNVGAVTGVLVEEVGHYLDSQINAKDADGDEGYIFSALVRGQSISPGELVSLKSEDDRAVISINGKYAYGRAIEKGLFQNNRGIGETVSLNAGSWDDQIGLSNVKCTPRINSFIIFDSETGGTTDSRGHVGFVEQVYADGSFLISESNWGNYLGFGLRHLSAGTKAKFIYL
;
A
#
# COMPACT_ATOMS: atom_id res chain seq x y z
N MET A 1 21.20 16.24 -16.48
CA MET A 1 21.41 14.85 -16.92
C MET A 1 22.01 14.16 -15.71
N ASP A 2 21.31 13.36 -14.92
CA ASP A 2 20.31 12.36 -15.28
C ASP A 2 19.33 12.19 -14.09
N SER A 3 18.04 12.05 -14.39
CA SER A 3 16.98 11.84 -13.40
C SER A 3 16.50 10.41 -13.58
N THR A 4 17.23 9.48 -12.96
CA THR A 4 16.88 8.05 -12.99
C THR A 4 15.87 7.82 -11.88
N ARG A 5 14.69 7.37 -12.30
CA ARG A 5 13.49 7.19 -11.47
C ARG A 5 13.74 6.12 -10.38
N ILE A 6 13.48 6.52 -9.14
CA ILE A 6 13.20 5.70 -7.97
C ILE A 6 12.13 4.66 -8.34
N LEU A 7 12.15 3.46 -7.75
CA LEU A 7 10.96 2.60 -7.64
C LEU A 7 9.74 3.51 -7.45
N GLY A 8 8.84 3.50 -8.43
CA GLY A 8 7.72 4.43 -8.47
C GLY A 8 6.76 4.15 -7.32
N LEU A 9 7.05 4.68 -6.14
CA LEU A 9 6.04 5.05 -5.17
C LEU A 9 5.13 6.01 -5.91
N GLU A 10 3.97 5.55 -6.35
CA GLU A 10 2.93 6.44 -6.84
C GLU A 10 2.29 7.13 -5.63
N LEU A 11 3.08 7.97 -4.97
CA LEU A 11 2.54 9.07 -4.20
C LEU A 11 2.16 10.12 -5.22
N ALA A 12 0.88 10.45 -5.32
CA ALA A 12 0.40 11.53 -6.16
C ALA A 12 0.87 12.91 -5.64
N VAL A 13 2.18 13.16 -5.63
CA VAL A 13 2.76 14.48 -5.37
C VAL A 13 3.11 15.10 -6.72
N LYS A 14 2.09 15.58 -7.43
CA LYS A 14 2.26 16.53 -8.53
C LYS A 14 1.61 17.84 -8.14
N ASN A 15 2.24 18.57 -7.21
CA ASN A 15 2.17 20.03 -7.13
C ASN A 15 3.40 20.52 -6.34
N PRO A 16 4.09 21.58 -6.78
CA PRO A 16 5.16 22.20 -5.99
C PRO A 16 4.53 22.77 -4.71
N VAL A 17 4.83 22.14 -3.57
CA VAL A 17 4.29 22.52 -2.26
C VAL A 17 4.92 23.83 -1.82
N ASN A 18 4.09 24.84 -1.55
CA ASN A 18 4.47 26.06 -0.86
C ASN A 18 4.91 25.71 0.59
N PRO A 19 6.13 26.05 1.04
CA PRO A 19 6.72 25.53 2.28
C PRO A 19 6.04 25.98 3.59
N ALA A 20 4.90 26.68 3.53
CA ALA A 20 4.22 27.23 4.70
C ALA A 20 2.98 26.45 5.17
N ASN A 21 2.51 25.43 4.44
CA ASN A 21 1.32 24.65 4.84
C ASN A 21 1.47 23.18 4.43
N SER A 22 2.21 22.40 5.20
CA SER A 22 2.27 20.94 5.04
C SER A 22 1.57 20.23 6.19
N SER A 23 0.25 20.02 6.05
CA SER A 23 -0.45 18.89 6.67
C SER A 23 -0.02 17.60 5.96
N GLN A 24 1.29 17.32 5.97
CA GLN A 24 1.87 16.07 5.51
C GLN A 24 1.27 14.94 6.35
N LEU A 25 1.00 13.79 5.72
CA LEU A 25 0.92 12.49 6.41
C LEU A 25 1.99 12.45 7.50
N PRO A 26 1.75 11.86 8.69
CA PRO A 26 2.71 11.91 9.78
C PRO A 26 4.09 11.53 9.22
N VAL A 27 5.01 12.51 9.23
CA VAL A 27 6.33 12.46 8.58
C VAL A 27 7.03 11.09 8.77
N PRO A 28 6.94 10.43 9.96
CA PRO A 28 7.52 9.10 10.17
C PRO A 28 6.99 7.95 9.28
N PHE A 29 5.70 7.97 8.89
CA PHE A 29 5.08 6.90 8.09
C PHE A 29 5.61 6.89 6.66
N ILE A 30 5.54 8.06 5.99
CA ILE A 30 6.11 8.26 4.65
C ILE A 30 7.61 7.94 4.67
N ASP A 31 8.30 8.45 5.69
CA ASP A 31 9.73 8.24 5.84
C ASP A 31 10.08 6.76 5.98
N THR A 32 9.28 5.97 6.71
CA THR A 32 9.51 4.52 6.88
C THR A 32 9.40 3.79 5.54
N VAL A 33 8.37 4.07 4.73
CA VAL A 33 8.19 3.40 3.43
C VAL A 33 9.30 3.80 2.45
N PHE A 34 9.65 5.07 2.36
CA PHE A 34 10.75 5.52 1.51
C PHE A 34 12.10 4.95 1.94
N GLN A 35 12.40 4.95 3.24
CA GLN A 35 13.60 4.33 3.77
C GLN A 35 13.62 2.83 3.48
N ALA A 36 12.48 2.16 3.60
CA ALA A 36 12.38 0.74 3.33
C ALA A 36 12.58 0.41 1.85
N ILE A 37 12.09 1.24 0.94
CA ILE A 37 12.32 1.11 -0.51
C ILE A 37 13.80 1.32 -0.83
N ASN A 38 14.42 2.40 -0.34
CA ASN A 38 15.84 2.65 -0.56
C ASN A 38 16.71 1.52 0.01
N ALA A 39 16.35 0.99 1.17
CA ALA A 39 17.03 -0.16 1.76
C ALA A 39 16.84 -1.43 0.90
N SER A 40 15.64 -1.66 0.37
CA SER A 40 15.36 -2.78 -0.53
C SER A 40 16.19 -2.67 -1.81
N GLU A 41 16.21 -1.50 -2.47
CA GLU A 41 17.04 -1.25 -3.66
C GLU A 41 18.52 -1.46 -3.37
N TYR A 42 19.01 -0.97 -2.23
CA TYR A 42 20.40 -1.17 -1.80
C TYR A 42 20.74 -2.66 -1.66
N ILE A 43 19.92 -3.42 -0.93
CA ILE A 43 20.08 -4.87 -0.76
C ILE A 43 20.08 -5.59 -2.12
N LEU A 44 19.10 -5.30 -2.97
CA LEU A 44 18.93 -5.95 -4.27
C LEU A 44 20.05 -5.60 -5.26
N SER A 45 20.56 -4.36 -5.23
CA SER A 45 21.70 -3.94 -6.06
C SER A 45 22.98 -4.72 -5.74
N GLY A 46 23.15 -5.13 -4.48
CA GLY A 46 24.28 -5.93 -4.03
C GLY A 46 24.23 -7.41 -4.44
N LEU A 47 23.05 -7.93 -4.79
CA LEU A 47 22.84 -9.37 -5.02
C LEU A 47 23.68 -9.91 -6.19
N SER A 48 23.84 -9.15 -7.28
CA SER A 48 24.61 -9.59 -8.45
C SER A 48 26.08 -9.91 -8.13
N GLY A 49 26.67 -9.15 -7.20
CA GLY A 49 28.05 -9.33 -6.73
C GLY A 49 28.18 -10.13 -5.43
N ASN A 50 27.07 -10.64 -4.88
CA ASN A 50 27.07 -11.37 -3.63
C ASN A 50 27.68 -12.77 -3.82
N SER A 51 28.65 -13.16 -2.99
CA SER A 51 29.31 -14.47 -3.07
C SER A 51 28.35 -15.64 -2.80
N GLN A 52 27.23 -15.39 -2.11
CA GLN A 52 26.17 -16.36 -1.86
C GLN A 52 25.04 -16.31 -2.88
N ARG A 53 25.16 -15.54 -3.96
CA ARG A 53 24.10 -15.35 -4.97
C ARG A 53 23.49 -16.68 -5.43
N ASP A 54 24.31 -17.64 -5.85
CA ASP A 54 23.83 -18.91 -6.38
C ASP A 54 23.10 -19.73 -5.31
N TYR A 55 23.57 -19.67 -4.06
CA TYR A 55 22.91 -20.30 -2.93
C TYR A 55 21.55 -19.65 -2.64
N ILE A 56 21.48 -18.32 -2.59
CA ILE A 56 20.25 -17.55 -2.35
C ILE A 56 19.21 -17.90 -3.42
N MET A 57 19.59 -17.73 -4.69
CA MET A 57 18.71 -17.93 -5.84
C MET A 57 18.26 -19.38 -5.97
N GLY A 58 19.18 -20.34 -5.82
CA GLY A 58 18.85 -21.78 -5.91
C GLY A 58 18.00 -22.26 -4.73
N THR A 59 18.16 -21.67 -3.54
CA THR A 59 17.37 -22.04 -2.36
C THR A 59 15.93 -21.55 -2.49
N ALA A 60 15.74 -20.28 -2.87
CA ALA A 60 14.42 -19.69 -3.04
C ALA A 60 13.69 -20.25 -4.28
N PHE A 61 14.31 -20.13 -5.46
CA PHE A 61 13.61 -20.31 -6.74
C PHE A 61 13.85 -21.68 -7.40
N GLY A 62 14.66 -22.54 -6.79
CA GLY A 62 14.97 -23.86 -7.33
C GLY A 62 15.72 -23.80 -8.68
N LEU A 63 15.21 -24.52 -9.68
CA LEU A 63 15.73 -24.46 -11.05
C LEU A 63 15.03 -23.34 -11.81
N TYR A 64 15.78 -22.30 -12.16
CA TYR A 64 15.27 -21.10 -12.83
C TYR A 64 16.02 -20.75 -14.11
N ASN A 65 15.43 -19.89 -14.94
CA ASN A 65 16.08 -19.35 -16.14
C ASN A 65 17.22 -18.40 -15.75
N GLN A 66 18.45 -18.88 -15.85
CA GLN A 66 19.64 -18.11 -15.49
C GLN A 66 19.86 -16.88 -16.38
N GLU A 67 19.46 -16.92 -17.65
CA GLU A 67 19.63 -15.78 -18.56
C GLU A 67 18.71 -14.62 -18.14
N SER A 68 17.42 -14.89 -17.94
CA SER A 68 16.45 -13.91 -17.43
C SER A 68 16.89 -13.34 -16.08
N ALA A 69 17.31 -14.21 -15.14
CA ALA A 69 17.81 -13.79 -13.84
C ALA A 69 19.05 -12.88 -13.97
N ASN A 70 20.03 -13.27 -14.79
CA ASN A 70 21.23 -12.46 -15.02
C ASN A 70 20.91 -11.06 -15.56
N GLN A 71 19.95 -10.95 -16.49
CA GLN A 71 19.53 -9.65 -17.04
C GLN A 71 18.93 -8.74 -15.95
N ILE A 72 18.03 -9.28 -15.12
CA ILE A 72 17.37 -8.52 -14.04
C ILE A 72 18.40 -8.10 -12.97
N LEU A 73 19.20 -9.04 -12.47
CA LEU A 73 20.20 -8.77 -11.43
C LEU A 73 21.27 -7.76 -11.91
N THR A 74 21.61 -7.81 -13.20
CA THR A 74 22.52 -6.85 -13.82
C THR A 74 21.91 -5.44 -13.93
N ALA A 75 20.59 -5.32 -14.11
CA ALA A 75 19.90 -4.03 -14.06
C ALA A 75 19.89 -3.48 -12.62
N TRP A 76 19.54 -4.30 -11.62
CA TRP A 76 19.55 -3.92 -10.21
C TRP A 76 20.94 -3.47 -9.74
N ALA A 77 22.01 -4.16 -10.14
CA ALA A 77 23.39 -3.78 -9.82
C ALA A 77 23.81 -2.41 -10.39
N ARG A 78 23.10 -1.91 -11.41
CA ARG A 78 23.28 -0.55 -11.96
C ARG A 78 22.27 0.45 -11.41
N ASN A 79 21.58 0.10 -10.32
CA ASN A 79 20.47 0.85 -9.73
C ASN A 79 19.35 1.14 -10.74
N ASN A 80 19.13 0.22 -11.67
CA ASN A 80 18.04 0.33 -12.64
C ASN A 80 16.86 -0.56 -12.21
N PHE A 81 15.89 0.06 -11.55
CA PHE A 81 14.65 -0.55 -11.07
C PHE A 81 13.42 -0.12 -11.89
N THR A 82 13.58 0.30 -13.15
CA THR A 82 12.44 0.77 -13.96
C THR A 82 11.45 -0.31 -14.33
N ASN A 83 11.86 -1.58 -14.32
CA ASN A 83 11.03 -2.73 -14.69
C ASN A 83 10.53 -3.53 -13.47
N THR A 84 10.76 -3.05 -12.25
CA THR A 84 10.24 -3.70 -11.04
C THR A 84 8.78 -3.29 -10.77
N PRO A 85 8.07 -4.03 -9.91
CA PRO A 85 6.67 -3.73 -9.58
C PRO A 85 6.47 -2.32 -9.05
N HIS A 86 5.28 -1.76 -9.29
CA HIS A 86 4.80 -0.57 -8.59
C HIS A 86 4.48 -0.91 -7.14
N ILE A 87 4.57 0.06 -6.22
CA ILE A 87 4.18 -0.14 -4.82
C ILE A 87 2.92 0.69 -4.55
N LYS A 88 1.87 0.05 -4.04
CA LYS A 88 0.61 0.69 -3.67
C LYS A 88 0.24 0.37 -2.22
N LEU A 89 0.03 1.40 -1.44
CA LEU A 89 -0.51 1.25 -0.09
C LEU A 89 -2.02 0.97 -0.14
N VAL A 90 -2.46 -0.01 0.65
CA VAL A 90 -3.88 -0.41 0.78
C VAL A 90 -4.24 -0.59 2.24
N SER A 91 -5.52 -0.40 2.57
CA SER A 91 -6.04 -0.56 3.93
C SER A 91 -7.12 -1.64 4.00
N GLY A 92 -7.41 -2.09 5.22
CA GLY A 92 -8.42 -3.11 5.50
C GLY A 92 -8.02 -4.49 4.98
N GLN A 93 -6.72 -4.74 4.84
CA GLN A 93 -6.19 -6.02 4.38
C GLN A 93 -5.62 -6.82 5.56
N ASN A 94 -5.69 -8.15 5.46
CA ASN A 94 -5.16 -9.07 6.48
C ASN A 94 -3.76 -9.62 6.13
N PHE A 95 -3.10 -9.04 5.12
CA PHE A 95 -1.71 -9.36 4.75
C PHE A 95 -0.80 -8.17 5.07
N ASN A 96 0.52 -8.41 5.08
CA ASN A 96 1.51 -7.35 5.25
C ASN A 96 1.92 -6.75 3.90
N GLY A 97 2.22 -7.62 2.93
CA GLY A 97 2.43 -7.33 1.52
C GLY A 97 1.68 -8.34 0.65
N ALA A 98 1.53 -8.04 -0.64
CA ALA A 98 1.17 -9.02 -1.66
C ALA A 98 1.53 -8.53 -3.07
N TYR A 99 2.28 -9.33 -3.83
CA TYR A 99 2.60 -9.08 -5.23
C TYR A 99 1.49 -9.61 -6.16
N ALA A 100 0.91 -8.71 -6.95
CA ALA A 100 -0.06 -9.05 -7.99
C ALA A 100 0.62 -9.09 -9.36
N LYS A 101 0.81 -10.31 -9.88
CA LYS A 101 1.38 -10.56 -11.21
C LYS A 101 0.59 -9.89 -12.35
N ASP A 102 -0.74 -9.89 -12.27
CA ASP A 102 -1.64 -9.41 -13.33
C ASP A 102 -1.43 -7.93 -13.71
N ASN A 103 -1.01 -7.11 -12.75
CA ASN A 103 -0.80 -5.67 -12.96
C ASN A 103 0.58 -5.19 -12.48
N ASN A 104 1.49 -6.13 -12.20
CA ASN A 104 2.84 -5.87 -11.73
C ASN A 104 2.89 -4.87 -10.55
N THR A 105 2.09 -5.11 -9.50
CA THR A 105 1.97 -4.21 -8.34
C THR A 105 2.14 -4.96 -7.02
N ILE A 106 2.96 -4.42 -6.13
CA ILE A 106 3.06 -4.79 -4.73
C ILE A 106 2.04 -3.97 -3.95
N TYR A 107 1.10 -4.65 -3.32
CA TYR A 107 0.16 -4.05 -2.37
C TYR A 107 0.74 -4.15 -0.97
N LEU A 108 1.02 -3.01 -0.34
CA LEU A 108 1.57 -2.95 1.01
C LEU A 108 0.48 -2.50 1.99
N SER A 109 0.29 -3.24 3.08
CA SER A 109 -0.72 -2.92 4.09
C SER A 109 -0.35 -1.66 4.87
N GLY A 110 -1.25 -0.68 4.84
CA GLY A 110 -1.11 0.56 5.62
C GLY A 110 -1.12 0.29 7.12
N GLU A 111 -1.91 -0.69 7.59
CA GLU A 111 -1.94 -1.11 8.99
C GLU A 111 -0.59 -1.71 9.41
N PHE A 112 0.01 -2.55 8.56
CA PHE A 112 1.34 -3.12 8.81
C PHE A 112 2.42 -2.04 8.88
N VAL A 113 2.43 -1.08 7.96
CA VAL A 113 3.39 0.03 7.97
C VAL A 113 3.18 0.92 9.20
N ALA A 114 1.93 1.23 9.56
CA ALA A 114 1.62 2.03 10.75
C ALA A 114 2.10 1.34 12.03
N ALA A 115 1.87 0.03 12.16
CA ALA A 115 2.35 -0.77 13.28
C ALA A 115 3.89 -0.85 13.35
N ASN A 116 4.57 -0.68 12.21
CA ASN A 116 6.03 -0.70 12.08
C ASN A 116 6.64 0.69 11.80
N SER A 117 5.96 1.77 12.21
CA SER A 117 6.49 3.13 12.06
C SER A 117 7.85 3.26 12.76
N GLY A 118 8.90 3.60 11.99
CA GLY A 118 10.29 3.65 12.46
C GLY A 118 11.03 2.30 12.47
N ASN A 119 10.34 1.18 12.24
CA ASN A 119 10.94 -0.13 12.03
C ASN A 119 11.12 -0.42 10.54
N VAL A 120 12.08 0.29 9.94
CA VAL A 120 12.41 0.18 8.51
C VAL A 120 12.72 -1.27 8.11
N GLY A 121 13.41 -2.02 8.96
CA GLY A 121 13.82 -3.39 8.67
C GLY A 121 12.65 -4.35 8.47
N ALA A 122 11.54 -4.17 9.20
CA ALA A 122 10.34 -4.99 9.01
C ALA A 122 9.67 -4.69 7.66
N VAL A 123 9.52 -3.42 7.31
CA VAL A 123 8.91 -3.00 6.04
C VAL A 123 9.79 -3.38 4.84
N THR A 124 11.12 -3.26 4.96
CA THR A 124 12.07 -3.76 3.97
C THR A 124 11.95 -5.26 3.77
N GLY A 125 11.76 -6.03 4.85
CA GLY A 125 11.61 -7.49 4.75
C GLY A 125 10.45 -7.88 3.84
N VAL A 126 9.28 -7.29 4.09
CA VAL A 126 8.09 -7.51 3.27
C VAL A 126 8.30 -7.02 1.84
N LEU A 127 8.84 -5.82 1.62
CA LEU A 127 9.08 -5.33 0.25
C LEU A 127 10.02 -6.23 -0.55
N VAL A 128 11.10 -6.72 0.06
CA VAL A 128 12.05 -7.63 -0.62
C VAL A 128 11.42 -8.99 -0.88
N GLU A 129 10.54 -9.47 0.00
CA GLU A 129 9.76 -10.69 -0.18
C GLU A 129 8.84 -10.58 -1.40
N GLU A 130 8.09 -9.49 -1.51
CA GLU A 130 7.21 -9.26 -2.67
C GLU A 130 7.98 -9.05 -3.99
N VAL A 131 9.18 -8.46 -3.92
CA VAL A 131 10.09 -8.41 -5.07
C VAL A 131 10.63 -9.80 -5.41
N GLY A 132 10.75 -10.70 -4.43
CA GLY A 132 11.08 -12.12 -4.63
C GLY A 132 10.03 -12.85 -5.46
N HIS A 133 8.74 -12.71 -5.13
CA HIS A 133 7.64 -13.27 -5.94
C HIS A 133 7.61 -12.67 -7.35
N TYR A 134 7.87 -11.35 -7.49
CA TYR A 134 8.06 -10.76 -8.82
C TYR A 134 9.21 -11.43 -9.56
N LEU A 135 10.38 -11.57 -8.95
CA LEU A 135 11.55 -12.15 -9.58
C LEU A 135 11.26 -13.58 -10.03
N ASP A 136 10.67 -14.41 -9.16
CA ASP A 136 10.22 -15.77 -9.49
C ASP A 136 9.37 -15.77 -10.76
N SER A 137 8.33 -14.92 -10.79
CA SER A 137 7.41 -14.82 -11.92
C SER A 137 8.06 -14.46 -13.27
N GLN A 138 9.26 -13.86 -13.26
CA GLN A 138 10.02 -13.50 -14.45
C GLN A 138 11.02 -14.57 -14.89
N ILE A 139 11.51 -15.39 -13.96
CA ILE A 139 12.61 -16.34 -14.20
C ILE A 139 12.12 -17.79 -14.23
N ASN A 140 10.93 -18.05 -13.71
CA ASN A 140 10.31 -19.36 -13.64
C ASN A 140 9.02 -19.42 -14.45
N ALA A 141 8.84 -20.53 -15.19
CA ALA A 141 7.62 -20.79 -15.94
C ALA A 141 6.47 -21.29 -15.05
N LYS A 142 6.82 -21.96 -13.96
CA LYS A 142 5.93 -22.42 -12.91
C LYS A 142 6.44 -21.80 -11.61
N ASP A 143 5.52 -21.21 -10.85
CA ASP A 143 5.67 -20.83 -9.44
C ASP A 143 6.61 -21.79 -8.70
N ALA A 144 7.59 -21.23 -8.00
CA ALA A 144 8.35 -22.02 -7.02
C ALA A 144 7.40 -22.57 -5.94
N ASP A 145 7.81 -23.65 -5.28
CA ASP A 145 6.98 -24.27 -4.25
C ASP A 145 7.25 -23.61 -2.89
N GLY A 146 6.17 -23.24 -2.18
CA GLY A 146 6.24 -22.61 -0.86
C GLY A 146 6.17 -21.08 -0.93
N ASP A 147 6.74 -20.43 0.07
CA ASP A 147 6.91 -18.98 0.09
C ASP A 147 8.34 -18.61 -0.36
N GLU A 148 8.60 -18.65 -1.68
CA GLU A 148 9.92 -18.33 -2.22
C GLU A 148 10.32 -16.86 -2.02
N GLY A 149 9.32 -15.97 -1.94
CA GLY A 149 9.51 -14.55 -1.65
C GLY A 149 10.14 -14.37 -0.27
N TYR A 150 9.58 -15.00 0.76
CA TYR A 150 10.09 -14.93 2.12
C TYR A 150 11.49 -15.54 2.22
N ILE A 151 11.69 -16.73 1.63
CA ILE A 151 13.00 -17.40 1.60
C ILE A 151 14.04 -16.48 0.96
N PHE A 152 13.71 -15.88 -0.18
CA PHE A 152 14.58 -14.93 -0.87
C PHE A 152 14.91 -13.72 0.02
N SER A 153 13.89 -13.09 0.61
CA SER A 153 14.04 -11.92 1.49
C SER A 153 14.96 -12.19 2.66
N ALA A 154 14.74 -13.28 3.39
CA ALA A 154 15.56 -13.66 4.53
C ALA A 154 17.03 -13.83 4.11
N LEU A 155 17.28 -14.62 3.06
CA LEU A 155 18.65 -14.95 2.64
C LEU A 155 19.40 -13.76 2.05
N VAL A 156 18.76 -12.92 1.21
CA VAL A 156 19.42 -11.75 0.61
C VAL A 156 19.73 -10.67 1.66
N ARG A 157 18.98 -10.65 2.76
CA ARG A 157 19.23 -9.79 3.93
C ARG A 157 20.26 -10.38 4.90
N GLY A 158 20.88 -11.51 4.56
CA GLY A 158 21.90 -12.18 5.37
C GLY A 158 21.36 -12.91 6.59
N GLN A 159 20.06 -13.19 6.63
CA GLN A 159 19.45 -14.00 7.68
C GLN A 159 19.66 -15.49 7.40
N SER A 160 19.74 -16.29 8.45
CA SER A 160 19.84 -17.75 8.34
C SER A 160 18.47 -18.39 8.53
N ILE A 161 18.11 -19.30 7.62
CA ILE A 161 16.92 -20.15 7.75
C ILE A 161 17.38 -21.52 8.23
N SER A 162 16.77 -22.05 9.29
CA SER A 162 17.11 -23.39 9.75
C SER A 162 16.59 -24.46 8.76
N PRO A 163 17.20 -25.66 8.68
CA PRO A 163 16.71 -26.70 7.78
C PRO A 163 15.24 -27.10 8.02
N GLY A 164 14.79 -27.10 9.28
CA GLY A 164 13.39 -27.41 9.62
C GLY A 164 12.41 -26.31 9.20
N GLU A 165 12.80 -25.05 9.39
CA GLU A 165 12.03 -23.89 8.95
C GLU A 165 11.95 -23.80 7.43
N LEU A 166 13.06 -24.08 6.72
CA LEU A 166 13.07 -24.11 5.26
C LEU A 166 12.11 -25.16 4.69
N VAL A 167 11.97 -26.32 5.34
CA VAL A 167 11.00 -27.34 4.93
C VAL A 167 9.58 -26.82 5.09
N SER A 168 9.27 -26.15 6.21
CA SER A 168 7.95 -25.54 6.43
C SER A 168 7.64 -24.48 5.38
N LEU A 169 8.58 -23.55 5.14
CA LEU A 169 8.42 -22.46 4.16
C LEU A 169 8.22 -23.01 2.74
N LYS A 170 8.94 -24.07 2.35
CA LYS A 170 8.75 -24.74 1.05
C LYS A 170 7.43 -25.52 0.90
N SER A 171 6.63 -25.59 1.96
CA SER A 171 5.32 -26.27 1.97
C SER A 171 4.15 -25.32 2.22
N GLU A 172 4.43 -24.03 2.42
CA GLU A 172 3.42 -23.02 2.69
C GLU A 172 2.61 -22.70 1.42
N ASP A 173 1.32 -22.39 1.57
CA ASP A 173 0.51 -21.79 0.51
C ASP A 173 0.52 -20.29 0.76
N ASP A 174 1.34 -19.58 -0.01
CA ASP A 174 1.64 -18.15 0.10
C ASP A 174 0.64 -17.28 -0.70
N ARG A 175 -0.36 -17.90 -1.33
CA ARG A 175 -1.34 -17.18 -2.14
C ARG A 175 -2.37 -16.47 -1.29
N ALA A 176 -2.56 -15.18 -1.58
CA ALA A 176 -3.63 -14.38 -1.00
C ALA A 176 -4.65 -13.91 -2.06
N VAL A 177 -5.93 -13.88 -1.68
CA VAL A 177 -6.97 -13.18 -2.46
C VAL A 177 -7.14 -11.77 -1.91
N ILE A 178 -6.77 -10.78 -2.71
CA ILE A 178 -6.89 -9.36 -2.36
C ILE A 178 -8.29 -8.86 -2.76
N SER A 179 -9.08 -8.39 -1.79
CA SER A 179 -10.31 -7.65 -2.06
C SER A 179 -10.03 -6.16 -2.00
N ILE A 180 -9.81 -5.54 -3.17
CA ILE A 180 -9.58 -4.10 -3.29
C ILE A 180 -10.93 -3.37 -3.26
N ASN A 181 -11.59 -3.40 -2.10
CA ASN A 181 -12.64 -2.45 -1.73
C ASN A 181 -12.10 -1.49 -0.64
N GLY A 182 -10.82 -1.16 -0.77
CA GLY A 182 -10.06 -0.29 0.13
C GLY A 182 -10.64 1.13 0.13
N LYS A 183 -11.40 1.45 1.18
CA LYS A 183 -11.87 2.81 1.42
C LYS A 183 -10.77 3.54 2.15
N TYR A 184 -9.95 4.30 1.43
CA TYR A 184 -8.91 5.15 2.02
C TYR A 184 -9.40 5.89 3.28
N ALA A 185 -10.62 6.44 3.23
CA ALA A 185 -11.20 7.16 4.36
C ALA A 185 -11.24 6.29 5.63
N TYR A 186 -11.62 5.02 5.53
CA TYR A 186 -11.65 4.06 6.64
C TYR A 186 -10.29 3.95 7.33
N GLY A 187 -9.23 3.68 6.54
CA GLY A 187 -7.86 3.57 7.03
C GLY A 187 -7.39 4.88 7.67
N ARG A 188 -7.73 6.02 7.04
CA ARG A 188 -7.40 7.36 7.55
C ARG A 188 -8.02 7.65 8.92
N ALA A 189 -9.20 7.10 9.21
CA ALA A 189 -9.83 7.27 10.51
C ALA A 189 -9.25 6.36 11.60
N ILE A 190 -8.88 5.12 11.25
CA ILE A 190 -8.12 4.23 12.15
C ILE A 190 -6.77 4.89 12.49
N GLU A 191 -6.08 5.46 11.50
CA GLU A 191 -4.80 6.18 11.68
C GLU A 191 -4.91 7.30 12.73
N LYS A 192 -5.99 8.08 12.70
CA LYS A 192 -6.24 9.16 13.67
C LYS A 192 -6.72 8.67 15.03
N GLY A 193 -6.79 7.35 15.24
CA GLY A 193 -7.26 6.74 16.48
C GLY A 193 -8.73 7.03 16.78
N LEU A 194 -9.53 7.35 15.75
CA LEU A 194 -10.92 7.77 15.92
C LEU A 194 -11.84 6.58 16.20
N PHE A 195 -11.47 5.39 15.73
CA PHE A 195 -12.11 4.15 16.12
C PHE A 195 -11.15 2.96 15.98
N GLN A 196 -11.55 1.83 16.55
CA GLN A 196 -10.82 0.57 16.47
C GLN A 196 -11.42 -0.33 15.39
N ASN A 197 -10.56 -1.05 14.68
CA ASN A 197 -11.01 -2.02 13.68
C ASN A 197 -11.92 -3.08 14.34
N ASN A 198 -13.00 -3.50 13.66
CA ASN A 198 -13.95 -4.51 14.14
C ASN A 198 -14.64 -4.18 15.49
N ARG A 199 -14.79 -2.90 15.85
CA ARG A 199 -15.61 -2.45 16.98
C ARG A 199 -16.35 -1.15 16.68
N GLY A 200 -17.59 -1.02 17.14
CA GLY A 200 -18.38 0.20 16.98
C GLY A 200 -18.58 0.53 15.49
N ILE A 201 -18.37 1.79 15.10
CA ILE A 201 -18.48 2.22 13.69
C ILE A 201 -17.63 1.36 12.75
N GLY A 202 -16.45 0.91 13.20
CA GLY A 202 -15.53 0.08 12.39
C GLY A 202 -16.07 -1.30 12.02
N GLU A 203 -16.94 -1.89 12.85
CA GLU A 203 -17.62 -3.15 12.50
C GLU A 203 -18.82 -2.91 11.56
N THR A 204 -19.49 -1.77 11.73
CA THR A 204 -20.75 -1.47 11.05
C THR A 204 -20.56 -1.04 9.60
N VAL A 205 -19.50 -0.26 9.29
CA VAL A 205 -19.32 0.26 7.93
C VAL A 205 -18.58 -0.70 7.01
N SER A 206 -19.32 -1.34 6.10
CA SER A 206 -18.81 -2.35 5.17
C SER A 206 -19.30 -2.10 3.74
N LEU A 207 -18.80 -2.85 2.76
CA LEU A 207 -19.32 -2.88 1.38
C LEU A 207 -19.18 -1.56 0.58
N ASN A 208 -20.26 -0.98 0.04
CA ASN A 208 -20.19 0.21 -0.81
C ASN A 208 -20.17 1.50 0.01
N ALA A 209 -19.48 2.52 -0.48
CA ALA A 209 -19.34 3.80 0.22
C ALA A 209 -20.69 4.51 0.42
N GLY A 210 -21.58 4.44 -0.56
CA GLY A 210 -22.91 5.06 -0.51
C GLY A 210 -23.92 4.38 0.41
N SER A 211 -23.57 3.29 1.10
CA SER A 211 -24.45 2.63 2.08
C SER A 211 -23.96 2.78 3.53
N TRP A 212 -22.90 3.57 3.75
CA TRP A 212 -22.25 3.68 5.05
C TRP A 212 -23.08 4.43 6.09
N ASP A 213 -23.76 5.46 5.63
CA ASP A 213 -24.69 6.22 6.43
C ASP A 213 -25.95 5.40 6.77
N ASP A 214 -26.40 4.54 5.85
CA ASP A 214 -27.51 3.60 6.09
C ASP A 214 -27.16 2.53 7.14
N GLN A 215 -25.89 2.12 7.20
CA GLN A 215 -25.41 1.07 8.11
C GLN A 215 -25.26 1.55 9.56
N ILE A 216 -24.80 2.79 9.80
CA ILE A 216 -24.50 3.30 11.15
C ILE A 216 -25.75 3.78 11.93
N GLY A 217 -26.86 4.02 11.24
CA GLY A 217 -28.08 4.55 11.83
C GLY A 217 -28.07 6.08 11.98
N LEU A 218 -29.27 6.68 11.85
CA LEU A 218 -29.48 8.12 11.63
C LEU A 218 -28.90 9.07 12.70
N SER A 219 -28.59 8.59 13.91
CA SER A 219 -28.08 9.43 14.99
C SER A 219 -26.65 9.94 14.77
N ASN A 220 -25.82 9.18 14.04
CA ASN A 220 -24.41 9.53 13.77
C ASN A 220 -24.22 10.18 12.40
N VAL A 221 -25.25 10.17 11.57
CA VAL A 221 -25.28 10.83 10.26
C VAL A 221 -25.69 12.30 10.42
N LYS A 222 -24.90 13.21 9.86
CA LYS A 222 -25.09 14.66 9.92
C LYS A 222 -25.02 15.27 8.52
N CYS A 223 -25.53 16.49 8.37
CA CYS A 223 -25.47 17.25 7.10
C CYS A 223 -24.46 18.40 7.17
N THR A 224 -23.66 18.46 8.25
CA THR A 224 -22.68 19.52 8.50
C THR A 224 -21.28 18.92 8.52
N PRO A 225 -20.30 19.52 7.81
CA PRO A 225 -18.94 19.02 7.85
C PRO A 225 -18.33 19.20 9.24
N ARG A 226 -17.60 18.20 9.71
CA ARG A 226 -16.80 18.25 10.94
C ARG A 226 -15.43 17.65 10.66
N ILE A 227 -14.37 18.26 11.15
CA ILE A 227 -13.05 17.61 11.15
C ILE A 227 -13.16 16.23 11.80
N ASN A 228 -12.40 15.25 11.29
CA ASN A 228 -12.42 13.88 11.79
C ASN A 228 -13.79 13.19 11.65
N SER A 229 -14.42 13.37 10.49
CA SER A 229 -15.63 12.64 10.09
C SER A 229 -15.42 12.01 8.71
N PHE A 230 -16.20 10.98 8.38
CA PHE A 230 -16.35 10.60 6.98
C PHE A 230 -17.32 11.54 6.30
N ILE A 231 -17.03 11.86 5.03
CA ILE A 231 -18.01 12.43 4.11
C ILE A 231 -18.50 11.32 3.18
N ILE A 232 -19.81 11.20 3.04
CA ILE A 232 -20.49 10.23 2.20
C ILE A 232 -21.24 10.96 1.11
N PHE A 233 -20.98 10.55 -0.13
CA PHE A 233 -21.77 10.90 -1.29
C PHE A 233 -22.55 9.66 -1.71
N ASP A 234 -23.86 9.68 -1.54
CA ASP A 234 -24.74 8.63 -2.03
C ASP A 234 -24.63 8.55 -3.56
N SER A 235 -25.04 7.41 -4.13
CA SER A 235 -25.13 7.25 -5.58
C SER A 235 -25.86 8.43 -6.22
N GLU A 236 -25.26 9.00 -7.28
CA GLU A 236 -25.85 10.09 -8.08
C GLU A 236 -25.98 11.46 -7.36
N THR A 237 -25.34 11.65 -6.19
CA THR A 237 -25.29 12.95 -5.48
C THR A 237 -23.90 13.58 -5.48
N GLY A 238 -23.76 14.88 -5.23
CA GLY A 238 -22.47 15.56 -5.04
C GLY A 238 -21.48 15.49 -6.23
N GLY A 239 -21.98 15.20 -7.43
CA GLY A 239 -21.18 15.05 -8.66
C GLY A 239 -20.75 13.62 -8.98
N THR A 240 -21.21 12.60 -8.25
CA THR A 240 -20.87 11.19 -8.54
C THR A 240 -21.75 10.64 -9.68
N THR A 241 -21.15 9.85 -10.59
CA THR A 241 -21.88 9.03 -11.58
C THR A 241 -21.84 7.54 -11.23
N ASP A 242 -21.33 7.19 -10.04
CA ASP A 242 -21.11 5.81 -9.62
C ASP A 242 -22.27 5.31 -8.76
N SER A 243 -22.87 4.20 -9.19
CA SER A 243 -23.89 3.44 -8.44
C SER A 243 -23.44 2.97 -7.05
N ARG A 244 -22.14 3.01 -6.74
CA ARG A 244 -21.55 2.58 -5.46
C ARG A 244 -21.40 3.72 -4.44
N GLY A 245 -21.66 4.97 -4.83
CA GLY A 245 -21.39 6.16 -4.01
C GLY A 245 -19.90 6.44 -3.81
N HIS A 246 -19.56 7.43 -2.98
CA HIS A 246 -18.18 7.82 -2.71
C HIS A 246 -17.97 8.20 -1.25
N VAL A 247 -16.77 7.93 -0.73
CA VAL A 247 -16.40 8.29 0.66
C VAL A 247 -15.05 8.98 0.69
N GLY A 248 -14.99 10.06 1.46
CA GLY A 248 -13.77 10.75 1.83
C GLY A 248 -13.67 10.92 3.34
N PHE A 249 -12.54 11.43 3.79
CA PHE A 249 -12.28 11.78 5.18
C PHE A 249 -12.10 13.29 5.31
N VAL A 250 -12.83 13.93 6.24
CA VAL A 250 -12.76 15.39 6.44
C VAL A 250 -11.52 15.75 7.25
N GLU A 251 -10.54 16.34 6.58
CA GLU A 251 -9.27 16.76 7.18
C GLU A 251 -9.37 18.12 7.87
N GLN A 252 -10.20 19.02 7.34
CA GLN A 252 -10.33 20.38 7.86
C GLN A 252 -11.68 20.99 7.48
N VAL A 253 -12.22 21.83 8.36
CA VAL A 253 -13.36 22.72 8.07
C VAL A 253 -12.88 24.16 8.28
N TYR A 254 -13.09 25.01 7.28
CA TYR A 254 -12.66 26.41 7.29
C TYR A 254 -13.76 27.32 7.85
N ALA A 255 -13.39 28.53 8.26
CA ALA A 255 -14.31 29.49 8.87
C ALA A 255 -15.45 29.95 7.94
N ASP A 256 -15.23 29.88 6.62
CA ASP A 256 -16.23 30.19 5.59
C ASP A 256 -17.20 29.01 5.32
N GLY A 257 -17.06 27.89 6.04
CA GLY A 257 -17.87 26.69 5.88
C GLY A 257 -17.45 25.78 4.73
N SER A 258 -16.43 26.16 3.96
CA SER A 258 -15.75 25.24 3.03
C SER A 258 -14.94 24.20 3.82
N PHE A 259 -14.55 23.11 3.19
CA PHE A 259 -13.84 22.04 3.90
C PHE A 259 -12.93 21.23 2.98
N LEU A 260 -11.86 20.70 3.55
CA LEU A 260 -10.88 19.88 2.86
C LEU A 260 -11.12 18.41 3.20
N ILE A 261 -11.16 17.58 2.17
CA ILE A 261 -11.29 16.13 2.33
C ILE A 261 -10.11 15.42 1.70
N SER A 262 -9.72 14.29 2.28
CA SER A 262 -8.82 13.32 1.67
C SER A 262 -9.63 12.11 1.21
N GLU A 263 -9.49 11.72 -0.05
CA GLU A 263 -10.29 10.65 -0.65
C GLU A 263 -9.48 9.86 -1.69
N SER A 264 -9.90 8.64 -1.98
CA SER A 264 -9.34 7.81 -3.04
C SER A 264 -10.42 7.46 -4.05
N ASN A 265 -10.03 7.19 -5.30
CA ASN A 265 -10.93 6.71 -6.35
C ASN A 265 -11.90 7.78 -6.89
N TRP A 266 -11.55 9.06 -6.80
CA TRP A 266 -12.34 10.17 -7.37
C TRP A 266 -11.74 10.65 -8.70
N GLY A 267 -12.50 10.57 -9.79
CA GLY A 267 -12.09 10.99 -11.14
C GLY A 267 -11.09 10.06 -11.87
N ASN A 268 -10.37 9.21 -11.13
CA ASN A 268 -9.53 8.12 -11.64
C ASN A 268 -9.56 6.96 -10.64
N TYR A 269 -9.63 5.71 -11.12
CA TYR A 269 -9.71 4.48 -10.32
C TYR A 269 -8.46 4.23 -9.43
N LEU A 270 -7.44 5.09 -9.55
CA LEU A 270 -6.21 5.07 -8.77
C LEU A 270 -5.89 6.42 -8.10
N GLY A 271 -6.75 7.43 -8.28
CA GLY A 271 -6.51 8.78 -7.79
C GLY A 271 -6.68 8.88 -6.28
N PHE A 272 -5.60 9.16 -5.56
CA PHE A 272 -5.63 9.64 -4.17
C PHE A 272 -5.38 11.15 -4.17
N GLY A 273 -6.18 11.90 -3.43
CA GLY A 273 -6.02 13.36 -3.43
C GLY A 273 -6.78 14.08 -2.34
N LEU A 274 -6.43 15.36 -2.21
CA LEU A 274 -7.18 16.31 -1.41
C LEU A 274 -8.16 17.05 -2.33
N ARG A 275 -9.42 17.15 -1.91
CA ARG A 275 -10.41 17.99 -2.58
C ARG A 275 -10.91 19.05 -1.62
N HIS A 276 -10.85 20.30 -2.05
CA HIS A 276 -11.48 21.42 -1.36
C HIS A 276 -12.91 21.55 -1.88
N LEU A 277 -13.87 21.52 -0.95
CA LEU A 277 -15.29 21.54 -1.24
C LEU A 277 -15.91 22.82 -0.67
N SER A 278 -16.80 23.42 -1.44
CA SER A 278 -17.46 24.66 -1.06
C SER A 278 -18.47 24.44 0.07
N ALA A 279 -18.73 25.52 0.81
CA ALA A 279 -19.85 25.57 1.74
C ALA A 279 -21.16 25.22 1.00
N GLY A 280 -21.99 24.38 1.62
CA GLY A 280 -23.26 23.91 1.03
C GLY A 280 -23.14 22.73 0.07
N THR A 281 -21.96 22.11 -0.05
CA THR A 281 -21.80 20.82 -0.75
C THR A 281 -22.80 19.80 -0.18
N LYS A 282 -23.64 19.22 -1.04
CA LYS A 282 -24.65 18.23 -0.66
C LYS A 282 -23.97 16.88 -0.43
N ALA A 283 -23.74 16.57 0.84
CA ALA A 283 -23.18 15.30 1.29
C ALA A 283 -23.68 14.97 2.70
N LYS A 284 -23.55 13.71 3.09
CA LYS A 284 -23.77 13.25 4.46
C LYS A 284 -22.42 13.11 5.16
N PHE A 285 -22.42 13.23 6.48
CA PHE A 285 -21.22 13.11 7.30
C PHE A 285 -21.44 12.10 8.41
N ILE A 286 -20.52 11.17 8.57
CA ILE A 286 -20.53 10.23 9.69
C ILE A 286 -19.51 10.73 10.70
N TYR A 287 -19.99 11.11 11.88
CA TYR A 287 -19.11 11.54 12.96
C TYR A 287 -18.48 10.32 13.63
N LEU A 288 -17.16 10.36 13.72
CA LEU A 288 -16.32 9.34 14.35
C LEU A 288 -15.98 9.73 15.79
#